data_AF-A0A921MUS2-F1
#
_entry.id   AF-A0A921MUS2-F1
#
_cell.length_a   1.000
_cell.length_b   1.000
_cell.length_c   1.000
_cell.angle_alpha   90.00
_cell.angle_beta   90.00
_cell.angle_gamma   90.00
#
_symmetry.space_group_name_H-M   'P 1'
#
loop_
_entity.id
_entity.type
_entity.pdbx_description
1 polymer ?
#
loop_
_entity_poly.entity_id
_entity_poly.type
_entity_poly.pdbx_seq_one_letter_code
_entity_poly.pdbx_strand_id
1 'polypeptide(L)'
;MNVRKNKLVSLAALGLVGGLALAGCGGGSDESNGGGSGASDNGGASAGGYAELTGNLAGSGASSMQNAQTAWTESFMGLVGAEGGDITVTYDPTGSGTGREQFLSGQVQFAGTDAAL
;
A
#
# COMPACT_ATOMS: atom_id res chain seq x y z
N MET A 1 -6.49 -49.17 -31.09
CA MET A 1 -5.04 -49.09 -30.85
C MET A 1 -4.51 -47.75 -31.33
N ASN A 2 -3.85 -47.03 -30.44
CA ASN A 2 -3.28 -45.70 -30.60
C ASN A 2 -2.11 -45.68 -31.59
N VAL A 3 -1.92 -44.56 -32.29
CA VAL A 3 -0.65 -43.80 -32.20
C VAL A 3 -0.84 -42.35 -32.67
N ARG A 4 -0.86 -41.42 -31.71
CA ARG A 4 -0.71 -39.98 -31.96
C ARG A 4 0.78 -39.69 -32.16
N LYS A 5 1.08 -38.85 -33.15
CA LYS A 5 2.44 -38.55 -33.64
C LYS A 5 3.25 -37.77 -32.59
N ASN A 6 4.40 -38.32 -32.19
CA ASN A 6 5.47 -37.67 -31.43
C ASN A 6 6.07 -36.49 -32.21
N LYS A 7 6.39 -35.37 -31.52
CA LYS A 7 7.67 -34.63 -31.69
C LYS A 7 8.04 -33.85 -30.41
N LEU A 8 8.99 -34.42 -29.67
CA LEU A 8 10.21 -33.81 -29.13
C LEU A 8 10.11 -32.49 -28.32
N VAL A 9 10.22 -32.67 -26.99
CA VAL A 9 11.19 -32.05 -26.06
C VAL A 9 11.99 -30.86 -26.60
N SER A 10 11.91 -29.72 -25.91
CA SER A 10 13.04 -28.82 -25.73
C SER A 10 12.97 -28.16 -24.34
N LEU A 11 13.82 -28.65 -23.45
CA LEU A 11 14.22 -28.00 -22.20
C LEU A 11 15.27 -26.93 -22.57
N ALA A 12 15.05 -25.68 -22.22
CA ALA A 12 16.13 -24.68 -22.20
C ALA A 12 15.89 -23.69 -21.07
N ALA A 13 16.55 -23.95 -19.94
CA ALA A 13 16.71 -23.03 -18.84
C ALA A 13 17.97 -22.16 -19.09
N LEU A 14 17.80 -20.84 -19.08
CA LEU A 14 18.82 -19.82 -18.78
C LEU A 14 18.03 -18.69 -18.08
N GLY A 15 18.22 -18.30 -16.83
CA GLY A 15 19.45 -18.22 -16.05
C GLY A 15 20.07 -16.83 -16.23
N LEU A 16 19.56 -15.81 -15.53
CA LEU A 16 20.22 -14.48 -15.46
C LEU A 16 20.04 -13.81 -14.09
N VAL A 17 20.80 -14.32 -13.11
CA VAL A 17 21.01 -13.72 -11.80
C VAL A 17 21.28 -12.21 -11.92
N GLY A 18 20.51 -11.40 -11.19
CA GLY A 18 20.73 -9.96 -11.01
C GLY A 18 20.27 -9.55 -9.63
N GLY A 19 21.09 -9.82 -8.62
CA GLY A 19 20.85 -9.36 -7.24
C GLY A 19 21.08 -7.86 -7.14
N LEU A 20 20.02 -7.09 -6.88
CA LEU A 20 20.15 -5.73 -6.38
C LEU A 20 20.51 -5.82 -4.89
N ALA A 21 21.80 -5.77 -4.57
CA ALA A 21 22.26 -5.52 -3.22
C ALA A 21 22.11 -4.03 -2.92
N LEU A 22 20.99 -3.64 -2.29
CA LEU A 22 20.83 -2.29 -1.75
C LEU A 22 21.60 -2.20 -0.43
N ALA A 23 22.88 -1.83 -0.52
CA ALA A 23 23.69 -1.46 0.64
C ALA A 23 23.23 -0.10 1.18
N GLY A 24 22.14 -0.11 1.96
CA GLY A 24 21.73 1.01 2.79
C GLY A 24 22.46 0.95 4.14
N CYS A 25 23.74 1.30 4.15
CA CYS A 25 24.44 1.66 5.38
C CYS A 25 24.20 3.15 5.62
N GLY A 26 23.33 3.47 6.57
CA GLY A 26 23.14 4.81 7.12
C GLY A 26 23.11 4.72 8.64
N GLY A 27 24.26 4.42 9.24
CA GLY A 27 24.47 4.47 10.69
C GLY A 27 24.56 5.91 11.20
N GLY A 28 24.09 6.10 12.44
CA GLY A 28 24.17 7.35 13.23
C GLY A 28 25.61 7.84 13.45
N SER A 29 25.84 8.98 14.12
CA SER A 29 25.12 9.49 15.29
C SER A 29 25.37 10.99 15.52
N ASP A 30 24.46 11.57 16.31
CA ASP A 30 24.57 12.68 17.28
C ASP A 30 25.28 14.00 16.91
N GLU A 31 24.60 15.12 17.20
CA GLU A 31 24.94 16.03 18.30
C GLU A 31 23.78 17.03 18.57
N SER A 32 23.14 16.88 19.74
CA SER A 32 22.62 17.94 20.62
C SER A 32 21.38 18.79 20.23
N ASN A 33 20.26 18.60 20.95
CA ASN A 33 19.88 19.37 22.15
C ASN A 33 18.35 19.56 22.29
N GLY A 34 17.81 19.25 23.47
CA GLY A 34 16.68 19.98 24.04
C GLY A 34 15.26 19.42 23.85
N GLY A 35 14.89 18.49 24.73
CA GLY A 35 13.58 18.41 25.39
C GLY A 35 12.30 18.39 24.52
N GLY A 36 11.70 17.22 24.39
CA GLY A 36 10.33 17.09 23.90
C GLY A 36 9.79 15.68 24.14
N SER A 37 8.68 15.62 24.86
CA SER A 37 7.79 14.50 25.17
C SER A 37 7.98 13.21 24.36
N GLY A 38 8.01 12.09 25.09
CA GLY A 38 8.16 10.74 24.56
C GLY A 38 7.33 10.48 23.30
N ALA A 39 8.03 10.37 22.18
CA ALA A 39 7.54 9.55 21.08
C ALA A 39 7.56 8.12 21.61
N SER A 40 6.37 7.53 21.78
CA SER A 40 6.28 6.08 21.81
C SER A 40 6.91 5.59 20.51
N ASP A 41 8.12 5.07 20.66
CA ASP A 41 8.80 4.21 19.70
C ASP A 41 7.92 2.98 19.53
N ASN A 42 6.94 3.07 18.63
CA ASN A 42 6.07 1.96 18.32
C ASN A 42 6.72 1.15 17.21
N GLY A 43 7.79 0.45 17.59
CA GLY A 43 8.25 -0.81 17.02
C GLY A 43 8.61 -0.76 15.54
N GLY A 44 9.88 -1.05 15.24
CA GLY A 44 10.34 -1.31 13.88
C GLY A 44 9.30 -2.11 13.10
N ALA A 45 8.91 -1.58 11.94
CA ALA A 45 7.94 -2.21 11.07
C ALA A 45 8.41 -3.63 10.73
N SER A 46 7.95 -4.62 11.50
CA SER A 46 7.70 -5.93 10.94
C SER A 46 6.83 -5.64 9.72
N ALA A 47 7.23 -6.13 8.55
CA ALA A 47 6.37 -6.08 7.37
C ALA A 47 5.14 -6.93 7.69
N GLY A 48 4.18 -6.33 8.37
CA GLY A 48 2.99 -7.00 8.82
C GLY A 48 2.21 -7.43 7.60
N GLY A 49 1.85 -8.71 7.54
CA GLY A 49 1.06 -9.25 6.44
C GLY A 49 -0.33 -8.62 6.41
N TYR A 50 -1.12 -8.91 5.37
CA TYR A 50 -2.48 -8.38 5.32
C TYR A 50 -3.34 -8.88 6.51
N ALA A 51 -3.00 -10.04 7.08
CA ALA A 51 -3.61 -10.59 8.30
C ALA A 51 -3.57 -9.66 9.53
N GLU A 52 -2.58 -8.76 9.61
CA GLU A 52 -2.41 -7.86 10.76
C GLU A 52 -3.15 -6.53 10.59
N LEU A 53 -3.68 -6.26 9.40
CA LEU A 53 -4.35 -5.01 9.10
C LEU A 53 -5.76 -4.99 9.67
N THR A 54 -6.02 -4.00 10.52
CA THR A 54 -7.33 -3.78 11.12
C THR A 54 -7.71 -2.30 11.17
N GLY A 55 -9.00 -2.00 11.33
CA GLY A 55 -9.50 -0.66 11.61
C GLY A 55 -10.20 0.01 10.42
N ASN A 56 -10.18 1.35 10.39
CA ASN A 56 -10.87 2.14 9.37
C ASN A 56 -9.93 3.15 8.71
N LEU A 57 -9.92 3.16 7.38
CA LEU A 57 -9.20 4.11 6.55
C LEU A 57 -10.22 4.94 5.76
N ALA A 58 -10.55 6.12 6.25
CA ALA A 58 -11.47 7.04 5.60
C ALA A 58 -10.73 7.92 4.60
N GLY A 59 -11.33 8.10 3.42
CA GLY A 59 -10.87 9.04 2.42
C GLY A 59 -11.99 9.87 1.81
N SER A 60 -11.59 10.97 1.18
CA SER A 60 -12.50 11.91 0.52
C SER A 60 -11.82 12.52 -0.70
N GLY A 61 -12.57 12.97 -1.70
CA GLY A 61 -11.97 13.77 -2.76
C GLY A 61 -12.71 13.81 -4.07
N ALA A 62 -11.93 13.98 -5.15
CA ALA A 62 -12.37 14.10 -6.52
C ALA A 62 -13.44 13.05 -6.87
N SER A 63 -14.63 13.51 -7.23
CA SER A 63 -15.69 12.64 -7.74
C SER A 63 -15.30 12.00 -9.07
N SER A 64 -14.45 12.66 -9.86
CA SER A 64 -13.85 12.13 -11.09
C SER A 64 -13.03 10.85 -10.86
N MET A 65 -12.52 10.64 -9.64
CA MET A 65 -11.76 9.44 -9.26
C MET A 65 -12.63 8.35 -8.62
N GLN A 66 -13.93 8.57 -8.40
CA GLN A 66 -14.78 7.68 -7.60
C GLN A 66 -14.68 6.21 -8.02
N ASN A 67 -14.84 5.91 -9.32
CA ASN A 67 -14.81 4.53 -9.81
C ASN A 67 -13.46 3.85 -9.57
N ALA A 68 -12.35 4.58 -9.78
CA ALA A 68 -11.02 4.07 -9.51
C ALA A 68 -10.84 3.79 -8.01
N GLN A 69 -11.36 4.69 -7.16
CA GLN A 69 -11.27 4.53 -5.73
C GLN A 69 -12.06 3.33 -5.24
N THR A 70 -13.31 3.17 -5.68
CA THR A 70 -14.14 2.00 -5.38
C THR A 70 -13.44 0.70 -5.75
N ALA A 71 -12.92 0.59 -6.98
CA ALA A 71 -12.26 -0.62 -7.44
C ALA A 71 -11.02 -0.99 -6.60
N TRP A 72 -10.20 0.01 -6.25
CA TRP A 72 -9.03 -0.22 -5.40
C TRP A 72 -9.45 -0.60 -3.97
N THR A 73 -10.40 0.12 -3.35
CA THR A 73 -10.80 -0.16 -1.95
C THR A 73 -11.38 -1.56 -1.82
N GLU A 74 -12.24 -1.96 -2.76
CA GLU A 74 -12.82 -3.31 -2.78
C GLU A 74 -11.74 -4.38 -2.96
N SER A 75 -10.83 -4.18 -3.91
CA SER A 75 -9.72 -5.12 -4.14
C SER A 75 -8.81 -5.23 -2.93
N PHE A 76 -8.48 -4.11 -2.29
CA PHE A 76 -7.60 -4.08 -1.13
C PHE A 76 -8.25 -4.75 0.09
N MET A 77 -9.51 -4.42 0.39
CA MET A 77 -10.26 -5.08 1.46
C MET A 77 -10.44 -6.58 1.20
N GLY A 78 -10.63 -6.98 -0.05
CA GLY A 78 -10.68 -8.39 -0.44
C GLY A 78 -9.38 -9.16 -0.17
N LEU A 79 -8.23 -8.55 -0.49
CA LEU A 79 -6.92 -9.12 -0.16
C LEU A 79 -6.70 -9.22 1.36
N VAL A 80 -7.14 -8.21 2.10
CA VAL A 80 -7.05 -8.18 3.57
C VAL A 80 -7.89 -9.27 4.22
N GLY A 81 -9.16 -9.37 3.83
CA GLY A 81 -10.05 -10.41 4.32
C GLY A 81 -9.58 -11.82 3.95
N ALA A 82 -8.91 -12.00 2.81
CA ALA A 82 -8.38 -13.31 2.40
C ALA A 82 -7.25 -13.82 3.32
N GLU A 83 -6.50 -12.92 3.97
CA GLU A 83 -5.46 -13.30 4.94
C GLU A 83 -5.95 -13.26 6.41
N GLY A 84 -7.22 -12.93 6.64
CA GLY A 84 -7.82 -12.88 7.98
C GLY A 84 -7.70 -11.53 8.70
N GLY A 85 -7.29 -10.47 8.00
CA GLY A 85 -7.36 -9.10 8.50
C GLY A 85 -8.79 -8.53 8.44
N ASP A 86 -9.00 -7.40 9.10
CA ASP A 86 -10.32 -6.76 9.22
C ASP A 86 -10.22 -5.23 9.12
N ILE A 87 -10.09 -4.73 7.89
CA ILE A 87 -10.02 -3.31 7.59
C ILE A 87 -11.24 -2.86 6.77
N THR A 88 -11.72 -1.65 7.07
CA THR A 88 -12.71 -0.95 6.26
C THR A 88 -12.06 0.26 5.60
N VAL A 89 -12.15 0.36 4.28
CA VAL A 89 -11.71 1.55 3.53
C VAL A 89 -12.91 2.22 2.90
N THR A 90 -13.07 3.52 3.13
CA THR A 90 -14.18 4.31 2.59
C THR A 90 -13.69 5.47 1.74
N TYR A 91 -14.47 5.87 0.74
CA TYR A 91 -14.18 7.03 -0.09
C TYR A 91 -15.43 7.88 -0.32
N ASP A 92 -15.39 9.13 0.12
CA ASP A 92 -16.47 10.11 -0.09
C ASP A 92 -16.16 11.04 -1.28
N PRO A 93 -16.93 10.98 -2.39
CA PRO A 93 -16.69 11.75 -3.62
C PRO A 93 -17.11 13.24 -3.50
N THR A 94 -16.64 13.95 -2.49
CA THR A 94 -17.05 15.34 -2.18
C THR A 94 -16.47 16.42 -3.11
N GLY A 95 -15.58 16.05 -4.03
CA GLY A 95 -14.80 16.96 -4.87
C GLY A 95 -13.39 17.23 -4.33
N SER A 96 -12.48 17.61 -5.22
CA SER A 96 -11.03 17.71 -4.98
C SER A 96 -10.64 18.86 -4.04
N GLY A 97 -11.42 19.94 -4.02
CA GLY A 97 -11.27 21.03 -3.05
C GLY A 97 -11.51 20.54 -1.63
N THR A 98 -12.73 20.05 -1.39
CA THR A 98 -13.16 19.51 -0.09
C THR A 98 -12.26 18.38 0.39
N GLY A 99 -11.90 17.42 -0.47
CA GLY A 99 -11.04 16.30 -0.05
C GLY A 99 -9.67 16.75 0.41
N ARG A 100 -9.09 17.75 -0.26
CA ARG A 100 -7.79 18.30 0.11
C ARG A 100 -7.88 19.08 1.43
N GLU A 101 -8.95 19.83 1.66
CA GLU A 101 -9.21 20.50 2.94
C GLU A 101 -9.38 19.50 4.08
N GLN A 102 -10.17 18.44 3.87
CA GLN A 102 -10.38 17.38 4.87
C GLN A 102 -9.10 16.61 5.19
N PHE A 103 -8.26 16.35 4.18
CA PHE A 103 -6.96 15.73 4.39
C PHE A 103 -6.02 16.64 5.19
N LEU A 104 -5.91 17.91 4.81
CA LEU A 104 -5.06 18.89 5.51
C LEU A 104 -5.51 19.17 6.93
N SER A 105 -6.80 19.07 7.23
CA SER A 105 -7.33 19.20 8.59
C SER A 105 -7.33 17.89 9.39
N GLY A 106 -6.88 16.79 8.81
CA GLY A 106 -6.79 15.48 9.45
C GLY A 106 -8.13 14.76 9.64
N GLN A 107 -9.20 15.20 8.97
CA GLN A 107 -10.52 14.55 9.02
C GLN A 107 -10.54 13.20 8.28
N VAL A 108 -9.73 13.08 7.22
CA VAL A 108 -9.56 11.84 6.44
C VAL A 108 -8.09 11.47 6.34
N GLN A 109 -7.81 10.19 6.14
CA GLN A 109 -6.45 9.64 6.13
C GLN A 109 -5.82 9.70 4.73
N PHE A 110 -6.64 9.81 3.69
CA PHE A 110 -6.19 10.00 2.31
C PHE A 110 -7.18 10.84 1.51
N ALA A 111 -6.70 11.48 0.44
CA ALA A 111 -7.58 12.20 -0.47
C ALA A 111 -7.21 12.01 -1.95
N GLY A 112 -8.23 11.83 -2.78
CA GLY A 112 -8.10 11.84 -4.24
C GLY A 112 -8.22 13.26 -4.78
N THR A 113 -7.26 13.72 -5.59
CA THR A 113 -7.28 15.08 -6.16
C THR A 113 -6.71 15.09 -7.57
N ASP A 114 -7.38 15.78 -8.50
CA ASP A 114 -6.88 16.06 -9.85
C ASP A 114 -5.98 17.31 -9.92
N ALA A 115 -5.78 17.99 -8.79
CA ALA A 115 -4.88 19.12 -8.65
C ALA A 115 -3.79 18.85 -7.60
N ALA A 116 -2.55 19.24 -7.90
CA ALA A 116 -1.44 19.17 -6.96
C ALA A 116 -1.64 20.11 -5.76
N LEU A 117 -1.02 19.76 -4.62
CA LEU A 117 -0.95 20.53 -3.38
C LEU A 117 0.11 21.63 -3.44
#